data_AF-A0A6J0K836-F1
#
_entry.id   AF-A0A6J0K836-F1
#
_cell.length_a   1.000
_cell.length_b   1.000
_cell.length_c   1.000
_cell.angle_alpha   90.00
_cell.angle_beta   90.00
_cell.angle_gamma   90.00
#
_symmetry.space_group_name_H-M   'P 1'
#
loop_
_entity.id
_entity.type
_entity.pdbx_description
1 polymer ?
#
loop_
_entity_poly.entity_id
_entity_poly.type
_entity_poly.pdbx_seq_one_letter_code
_entity_poly.pdbx_strand_id
1 'polypeptide(L)'
;MGHQSCGALTLWNYPNWMRNLVAQDIDGEDRPNLIDMAALEIYRDRERGVPRYNGFRKNLLMSPISKWEDLTDDEEAIKVLKEVYEGNIDKLDLNVGLHAEKMIRGFSISETAFFIFLLVASRRLEADMFFTTNFNEKTYTKEGLEWVNATESLKDVIDRA
;
A
#
# COMPACT_ATOMS: atom_id res chain seq x y z
N MET A 1 16.30 -13.37 -4.90
CA MET A 1 15.57 -12.22 -4.32
C MET A 1 16.43 -11.42 -3.34
N GLY A 2 17.09 -12.02 -2.34
CA GLY A 2 17.81 -11.27 -1.29
C GLY A 2 18.96 -10.33 -1.71
N HIS A 3 19.47 -10.44 -2.94
CA HIS A 3 20.55 -9.59 -3.48
C HIS A 3 20.05 -8.50 -4.46
N GLN A 4 18.74 -8.34 -4.64
CA GLN A 4 18.15 -7.42 -5.60
C GLN A 4 17.18 -6.46 -4.90
N SER A 5 17.35 -5.16 -5.14
CA SER A 5 16.41 -4.15 -4.66
C SER A 5 15.05 -4.26 -5.34
N CYS A 6 13.97 -4.02 -4.60
CA CYS A 6 12.65 -3.81 -5.17
C CYS A 6 12.53 -2.40 -5.79
N GLY A 7 11.49 -2.19 -6.61
CA GLY A 7 11.16 -0.87 -7.15
C GLY A 7 10.59 0.06 -6.07
N ALA A 8 10.90 1.36 -6.18
CA ALA A 8 10.34 2.38 -5.29
C ALA A 8 8.86 2.66 -5.61
N LEU A 9 8.07 3.04 -4.60
CA LEU A 9 6.68 3.46 -4.78
C LEU A 9 6.62 4.93 -5.21
N THR A 10 6.91 5.18 -6.48
CA THR A 10 6.93 6.51 -7.08
C THR A 10 6.14 6.54 -8.38
N LEU A 11 5.80 7.74 -8.85
CA LEU A 11 5.32 7.92 -10.22
C LEU A 11 6.28 7.30 -11.26
N TRP A 12 5.73 6.95 -12.41
CA TRP A 12 6.44 6.34 -13.55
C TRP A 12 7.23 5.06 -13.25
N ASN A 13 6.86 4.32 -12.20
CA ASN A 13 7.51 3.06 -11.85
C ASN A 13 6.57 1.83 -11.86
N TYR A 14 5.42 1.95 -12.55
CA TYR A 14 4.50 0.82 -12.70
C TYR A 14 5.02 -0.19 -13.74
N PRO A 15 5.12 -1.50 -13.43
CA PRO A 15 5.69 -2.46 -14.36
C PRO A 15 4.86 -2.63 -15.64
N ASN A 16 5.49 -2.53 -16.81
CA ASN A 16 4.80 -2.65 -18.09
C ASN A 16 4.09 -3.99 -18.30
N TRP A 17 4.62 -5.09 -17.75
CA TRP A 17 3.98 -6.41 -17.87
C TRP A 17 2.63 -6.48 -17.14
N MET A 18 2.42 -5.68 -16.09
CA MET A 18 1.14 -5.62 -15.37
C MET A 18 0.05 -4.86 -16.14
N ARG A 19 0.44 -4.14 -17.21
CA ARG A 19 -0.52 -3.45 -18.09
C ARG A 19 -1.14 -4.37 -19.14
N ASN A 20 -0.69 -5.62 -19.19
CA ASN A 20 -1.22 -6.67 -20.05
C ASN A 20 -1.19 -8.01 -19.29
N LEU A 21 -1.84 -8.03 -18.12
CA LEU A 21 -1.79 -9.13 -17.16
C LEU A 21 -2.88 -10.17 -17.45
N VAL A 22 -2.51 -11.45 -17.42
CA VAL A 22 -3.47 -12.56 -17.33
C VAL A 22 -3.93 -12.65 -15.88
N ALA A 23 -5.20 -12.28 -15.63
CA ALA A 23 -5.79 -12.40 -14.30
C ALA A 23 -6.29 -13.83 -14.06
N GLN A 24 -6.44 -14.21 -12.80
CA GLN A 24 -6.90 -15.55 -12.41
C GLN A 24 -8.27 -15.51 -11.71
N ASP A 25 -9.01 -16.61 -11.82
CA ASP A 25 -10.17 -16.91 -10.98
C ASP A 25 -9.75 -17.39 -9.58
N ILE A 26 -10.74 -17.61 -8.71
CA ILE A 26 -10.49 -17.97 -7.29
C ILE A 26 -9.76 -19.32 -7.16
N ASP A 27 -9.97 -20.21 -8.11
CA ASP A 27 -9.32 -21.52 -8.22
C ASP A 27 -7.92 -21.46 -8.85
N GLY A 28 -7.48 -20.28 -9.29
CA GLY A 28 -6.18 -20.07 -9.92
C GLY A 28 -6.18 -20.27 -11.44
N GLU A 29 -7.33 -20.53 -12.05
CA GLU A 29 -7.45 -20.68 -13.50
C GLU A 29 -7.32 -19.34 -14.23
N ASP A 30 -6.63 -19.34 -15.36
CA ASP A 30 -6.37 -18.14 -16.15
C ASP A 30 -7.65 -17.65 -16.84
N ARG A 31 -7.95 -16.36 -16.68
CA ARG A 31 -9.06 -15.71 -17.37
C ARG A 31 -8.68 -15.39 -18.81
N PRO A 32 -9.62 -15.51 -19.77
CA PRO A 32 -9.35 -15.22 -21.17
C PRO A 32 -9.14 -13.73 -21.46
N ASN A 33 -9.63 -12.85 -20.60
CA ASN A 33 -9.57 -11.40 -20.78
C ASN A 33 -8.40 -10.81 -19.99
N LEU A 34 -7.42 -10.28 -20.72
CA LEU A 34 -6.29 -9.54 -20.17
C LEU A 34 -6.76 -8.22 -19.53
N ILE A 35 -6.02 -7.76 -18.52
CA ILE A 35 -6.29 -6.50 -17.83
C ILE A 35 -5.07 -5.58 -17.84
N ASP A 36 -5.31 -4.26 -17.93
CA ASP A 36 -4.34 -3.25 -17.51
C ASP A 36 -4.55 -3.00 -16.00
N MET A 37 -3.65 -3.53 -15.18
CA MET A 37 -3.79 -3.45 -13.72
C MET A 37 -3.71 -2.00 -13.22
N ALA A 38 -2.84 -1.16 -13.81
CA ALA A 38 -2.71 0.24 -13.41
C ALA A 38 -4.02 1.01 -13.63
N ALA A 39 -4.68 0.78 -14.77
CA ALA A 39 -5.99 1.37 -15.05
C ALA A 39 -7.08 0.81 -14.14
N LEU A 40 -7.05 -0.51 -13.87
CA LEU A 40 -8.02 -1.18 -13.02
C LEU A 40 -7.96 -0.68 -11.58
N GLU A 41 -6.78 -0.46 -11.00
CA GLU A 41 -6.64 0.03 -9.62
C GLU A 41 -7.28 1.41 -9.43
N ILE A 42 -7.03 2.34 -10.35
CA ILE A 42 -7.68 3.65 -10.35
C ILE A 42 -9.20 3.52 -10.46
N TYR A 43 -9.68 2.64 -11.33
CA TYR A 43 -11.11 2.38 -11.48
C TYR A 43 -11.72 1.82 -10.19
N ARG A 44 -11.07 0.84 -9.55
CA ARG A 44 -11.59 0.16 -8.35
C ARG A 44 -11.68 1.08 -7.15
N ASP A 45 -10.71 1.97 -6.94
CA ASP A 45 -10.79 2.95 -5.86
C ASP A 45 -12.03 3.84 -6.01
N ARG A 46 -12.29 4.32 -7.23
CA ARG A 46 -13.47 5.13 -7.56
C ARG A 46 -14.77 4.34 -7.41
N GLU A 47 -14.83 3.14 -7.96
CA GLU A 47 -16.00 2.25 -7.94
C GLU A 47 -16.41 1.91 -6.50
N ARG A 48 -15.43 1.65 -5.63
CA ARG A 48 -15.67 1.30 -4.22
C ARG A 48 -15.99 2.50 -3.33
N GLY A 49 -16.07 3.71 -3.93
CA GLY A 49 -16.38 4.94 -3.20
C GLY A 49 -15.27 5.38 -2.25
N VAL A 50 -14.02 4.94 -2.46
CA VAL A 50 -12.88 5.42 -1.68
C VAL A 50 -12.66 6.90 -2.01
N PRO A 51 -12.53 7.79 -1.01
CA PRO A 51 -12.26 9.20 -1.25
C PRO A 51 -10.98 9.39 -2.07
N ARG A 52 -11.03 10.34 -3.01
CA ARG A 52 -9.84 10.84 -3.73
C ARG A 52 -8.83 11.46 -2.77
N TYR A 53 -7.59 11.65 -3.21
CA TYR A 53 -6.45 11.94 -2.33
C TYR A 53 -6.71 13.04 -1.28
N ASN A 54 -7.20 14.21 -1.72
CA ASN A 54 -7.47 15.32 -0.80
C ASN A 54 -8.63 15.04 0.17
N GLY A 55 -9.68 14.38 -0.30
CA GLY A 55 -10.79 13.94 0.56
C GLY A 55 -10.33 12.89 1.57
N PHE A 56 -9.44 11.99 1.15
CA PHE A 56 -8.85 10.96 1.99
C PHE A 56 -8.02 11.57 3.13
N ARG A 57 -7.15 12.53 2.81
CA ARG A 57 -6.36 13.29 3.80
C ARG A 57 -7.25 14.01 4.82
N LYS A 58 -8.31 14.68 4.35
CA LYS A 58 -9.30 15.34 5.23
C LYS A 58 -9.95 14.35 6.20
N ASN A 59 -10.33 13.16 5.72
CA ASN A 59 -10.93 12.13 6.55
C ASN A 59 -9.96 11.55 7.60
N LEU A 60 -8.66 11.60 7.34
CA LEU A 60 -7.61 11.24 8.29
C LEU A 60 -7.16 12.41 9.18
N LEU A 61 -7.87 13.54 9.16
CA LEU A 61 -7.51 14.76 9.90
C LEU A 61 -6.13 15.32 9.52
N MET A 62 -5.65 15.01 8.31
CA MET A 62 -4.42 15.55 7.74
C MET A 62 -4.72 16.84 6.96
N SER A 63 -3.74 17.74 6.91
CA SER A 63 -3.85 18.95 6.07
C SER A 63 -3.95 18.55 4.59
N PRO A 64 -5.02 18.95 3.88
CA PRO A 64 -5.11 18.74 2.43
C PRO A 64 -4.09 19.60 1.70
N ILE A 65 -3.75 19.20 0.47
CA ILE A 65 -2.89 20.01 -0.40
C ILE A 65 -3.71 21.11 -1.09
N SER A 66 -3.10 22.27 -1.28
CA SER A 66 -3.72 23.47 -1.88
C SER A 66 -3.18 23.78 -3.27
N LYS A 67 -1.94 23.35 -3.55
CA LYS A 67 -1.24 23.46 -4.82
C LYS A 67 -0.44 22.17 -5.08
N TRP A 68 -0.07 21.93 -6.33
CA TRP A 68 0.62 20.69 -6.72
C TRP A 68 2.03 20.57 -6.11
N GLU A 69 2.65 21.72 -5.87
CA GLU A 69 3.94 21.86 -5.22
C GLU A 69 3.89 21.49 -3.73
N ASP A 70 2.70 21.38 -3.12
CA ASP A 70 2.55 20.81 -1.76
C ASP A 70 2.69 19.28 -1.76
N LEU A 71 2.52 18.62 -2.92
CA LEU A 71 2.56 17.16 -3.07
C LEU A 71 3.96 16.64 -3.36
N THR A 72 4.66 17.29 -4.29
CA THR A 72 5.98 16.88 -4.79
C THR A 72 6.80 18.08 -5.26
N ASP A 73 8.12 17.92 -5.30
CA ASP A 73 9.06 18.90 -5.86
C ASP A 73 9.42 18.61 -7.34
N ASP A 74 8.86 17.54 -7.94
CA ASP A 74 9.13 17.14 -9.32
C ASP A 74 8.30 17.98 -10.31
N GLU A 75 8.96 18.91 -11.01
CA GLU A 75 8.31 19.84 -11.94
C GLU A 75 7.63 19.14 -13.13
N GLU A 76 8.20 18.04 -13.63
CA GLU A 76 7.60 17.28 -14.74
C GLU A 76 6.38 16.49 -14.25
N ALA A 77 6.42 15.94 -13.03
CA ALA A 77 5.26 15.31 -12.41
C ALA A 77 4.13 16.32 -12.27
N ILE A 78 4.43 17.50 -11.72
CA ILE A 78 3.46 18.58 -11.51
C ILE A 78 2.81 18.97 -12.84
N LYS A 79 3.58 19.09 -13.92
CA LYS A 79 3.06 19.43 -15.25
C LYS A 79 2.08 18.38 -15.76
N VAL A 80 2.45 17.09 -15.70
CA VAL A 80 1.58 15.98 -16.14
C VAL A 80 0.32 15.90 -15.28
N LEU A 81 0.45 16.06 -13.95
CA LEU A 81 -0.69 16.04 -13.05
C LEU A 81 -1.66 17.21 -13.33
N LYS A 82 -1.12 18.42 -13.55
CA LYS A 82 -1.93 19.60 -13.95
C LYS A 82 -2.68 19.34 -15.26
N GLU A 83 -2.04 18.70 -16.24
CA GLU A 83 -2.67 18.36 -17.51
C GLU A 83 -3.79 17.32 -17.34
N VAL A 84 -3.48 16.17 -16.73
CA VAL A 84 -4.40 15.04 -16.57
C VAL A 84 -5.62 15.39 -15.70
N TYR A 85 -5.41 16.18 -14.65
CA TYR A 85 -6.47 16.57 -13.71
C TYR A 85 -7.09 17.94 -14.02
N GLU A 86 -6.81 18.53 -15.19
CA GLU A 86 -7.34 19.84 -15.61
C GLU A 86 -7.07 20.95 -14.57
N GLY A 87 -5.93 20.87 -13.89
CA GLY A 87 -5.54 21.78 -12.81
C GLY A 87 -6.32 21.60 -11.50
N ASN A 88 -7.30 20.69 -11.43
CA ASN A 88 -8.13 20.49 -10.25
C ASN A 88 -7.56 19.43 -9.31
N ILE A 89 -6.98 19.89 -8.20
CA ILE A 89 -6.33 19.03 -7.19
C ILE A 89 -7.32 18.10 -6.48
N ASP A 90 -8.58 18.49 -6.29
CA ASP A 90 -9.57 17.64 -5.65
C ASP A 90 -10.00 16.46 -6.54
N LYS A 91 -9.64 16.47 -7.83
CA LYS A 91 -9.80 15.32 -8.72
C LYS A 91 -8.62 14.34 -8.64
N LEU A 92 -7.53 14.62 -7.94
CA LEU A 92 -6.38 13.73 -7.84
C LEU A 92 -6.76 12.38 -7.23
N ASP A 93 -6.56 11.28 -7.97
CA ASP A 93 -6.86 9.94 -7.47
C ASP A 93 -5.95 9.56 -6.30
N LEU A 94 -6.49 8.77 -5.37
CA LEU A 94 -5.77 8.37 -4.15
C LEU A 94 -4.45 7.69 -4.50
N ASN A 95 -4.49 6.63 -5.30
CA ASN A 95 -3.30 5.86 -5.70
C ASN A 95 -2.22 6.75 -6.32
N VAL A 96 -2.59 7.68 -7.21
CA VAL A 96 -1.64 8.62 -7.84
C VAL A 96 -1.03 9.56 -6.79
N GLY A 97 -1.84 10.10 -5.89
CA GLY A 97 -1.36 10.95 -4.81
C GLY A 97 -0.37 10.23 -3.89
N LEU A 98 -0.63 8.97 -3.51
CA LEU A 98 0.28 8.18 -2.68
C LEU A 98 1.66 7.96 -3.33
N HIS A 99 1.72 7.80 -4.66
CA HIS A 99 2.97 7.61 -5.40
C HIS A 99 3.69 8.93 -5.73
N ALA A 100 2.96 10.04 -5.75
CA ALA A 100 3.51 11.38 -6.00
C ALA A 100 4.01 12.05 -4.72
N GLU A 101 3.41 11.73 -3.58
CA GLU A 101 3.69 12.37 -2.29
C GLU A 101 5.17 12.26 -1.91
N LYS A 102 5.76 13.40 -1.55
CA LYS A 102 7.14 13.49 -1.08
C LYS A 102 7.38 12.60 0.14
N MET A 103 8.28 11.63 -0.01
CA MET A 103 8.58 10.66 1.03
C MET A 103 9.37 11.27 2.19
N ILE A 104 9.01 10.88 3.42
CA ILE A 104 9.82 11.16 4.61
C ILE A 104 11.14 10.38 4.49
N ARG A 105 12.26 10.98 4.93
CA ARG A 105 13.56 10.32 4.87
C ARG A 105 13.53 8.98 5.62
N GLY A 106 13.83 7.90 4.89
CA GLY A 106 13.84 6.52 5.42
C GLY A 106 12.52 5.77 5.25
N PHE A 107 11.45 6.41 4.79
CA PHE A 107 10.19 5.76 4.49
C PHE A 107 10.17 5.26 3.04
N SER A 108 9.50 4.12 2.83
CA SER A 108 9.21 3.55 1.51
C SER A 108 7.75 3.76 1.07
N ILE A 109 6.92 4.30 1.95
CA ILE A 109 5.49 4.60 1.74
C ILE A 109 5.20 6.05 2.11
N SER A 110 4.15 6.62 1.54
CA SER A 110 3.75 7.99 1.83
C SER A 110 3.23 8.16 3.27
N GLU A 111 3.26 9.38 3.80
CA GLU A 111 2.71 9.68 5.12
C GLU A 111 1.21 9.38 5.16
N THR A 112 0.49 9.72 4.07
CA THR A 112 -0.94 9.43 3.95
C THR A 112 -1.23 7.92 4.09
N ALA A 113 -0.44 7.06 3.44
CA ALA A 113 -0.57 5.61 3.60
C ALA A 113 -0.18 5.17 5.03
N PHE A 114 0.91 5.72 5.56
CA PHE A 114 1.43 5.38 6.89
C PHE A 114 0.38 5.57 8.00
N PHE A 115 -0.46 6.60 7.94
CA PHE A 115 -1.52 6.82 8.93
C PHE A 115 -2.57 5.69 8.96
N ILE A 116 -2.89 5.12 7.80
CA ILE A 116 -3.73 3.91 7.73
C ILE A 116 -2.98 2.71 8.33
N PHE A 117 -1.70 2.55 7.99
CA PHE A 117 -0.88 1.47 8.55
C PHE A 117 -0.81 1.54 10.08
N LEU A 118 -0.66 2.73 10.67
CA LEU A 118 -0.62 2.91 12.12
C LEU A 118 -1.86 2.33 12.81
N LEU A 119 -3.04 2.65 12.29
CA LEU A 119 -4.30 2.16 12.82
C LEU A 119 -4.47 0.66 12.56
N VAL A 120 -4.35 0.23 11.31
CA VAL A 120 -4.71 -1.13 10.90
C VAL A 120 -3.66 -2.14 11.40
N ALA A 121 -2.38 -1.78 11.48
CA ALA A 121 -1.35 -2.70 11.99
C ALA A 121 -1.56 -3.01 13.48
N SER A 122 -1.81 -1.98 14.28
CA SER A 122 -2.17 -2.15 15.70
C SER A 122 -3.46 -2.97 15.83
N ARG A 123 -4.48 -2.62 15.02
CA ARG A 123 -5.79 -3.28 15.06
C ARG A 123 -5.75 -4.76 14.71
N ARG A 124 -4.91 -5.17 13.76
CA ARG A 124 -4.75 -6.58 13.38
C ARG A 124 -4.31 -7.46 14.56
N LEU A 125 -3.51 -6.93 15.47
CA LEU A 125 -3.06 -7.66 16.66
C LEU A 125 -4.05 -7.50 17.82
N GLU A 126 -4.48 -6.26 18.10
CA GLU A 126 -5.32 -5.97 19.28
C GLU A 126 -6.71 -6.63 19.20
N ALA A 127 -7.25 -6.79 17.99
CA ALA A 127 -8.62 -7.26 17.79
C ALA A 127 -8.70 -8.79 17.61
N ASP A 128 -7.56 -9.47 17.55
CA ASP A 128 -7.51 -10.92 17.38
C ASP A 128 -7.26 -11.61 18.73
N MET A 129 -8.16 -12.52 19.10
CA MET A 129 -8.03 -13.31 20.32
C MET A 129 -6.74 -14.14 20.33
N PHE A 130 -6.28 -14.62 19.18
CA PHE A 130 -5.09 -15.47 19.09
C PHE A 130 -3.78 -14.70 19.26
N PHE A 131 -3.80 -13.37 19.19
CA PHE A 131 -2.68 -12.49 19.55
C PHE A 131 -2.88 -11.77 20.90
N THR A 132 -4.03 -11.98 21.56
CA THR A 132 -4.37 -11.36 22.84
C THR A 132 -4.76 -12.42 23.89
N THR A 133 -6.05 -12.66 24.13
CA THR A 133 -6.55 -13.51 25.22
C THR A 133 -6.08 -14.96 25.13
N ASN A 134 -5.90 -15.46 23.90
CA ASN A 134 -5.53 -16.84 23.59
C ASN A 134 -4.08 -17.01 23.17
N PHE A 135 -3.25 -15.96 23.27
CA PHE A 135 -1.81 -16.07 23.07
C PHE A 135 -1.15 -16.67 24.33
N ASN A 136 -1.35 -17.98 24.54
CA ASN A 136 -0.90 -18.72 25.73
C ASN A 136 -0.64 -20.21 25.43
N GLU A 137 0.09 -20.89 26.33
CA GLU A 137 0.48 -22.30 26.16
C GLU A 137 -0.72 -23.26 26.10
N LYS A 138 -1.86 -22.92 26.70
CA LYS A 138 -3.08 -23.75 26.60
C LYS A 138 -3.58 -23.83 25.17
N THR A 139 -3.45 -22.75 24.40
CA THR A 139 -3.89 -22.68 23.00
C THR A 139 -2.79 -23.14 22.04
N TYR A 140 -1.53 -22.76 22.30
CA TYR A 140 -0.41 -22.98 21.38
C TYR A 140 0.48 -24.17 21.73
N THR A 141 0.25 -24.87 22.86
CA THR A 141 1.21 -25.74 23.54
C THR A 141 2.42 -24.98 24.09
N LYS A 142 3.16 -25.58 25.01
CA LYS A 142 4.39 -24.99 25.55
C LYS A 142 5.44 -24.86 24.46
N GLU A 143 5.68 -25.94 23.73
CA GLU A 143 6.67 -26.02 22.66
C GLU A 143 6.33 -25.05 21.51
N GLY A 144 5.05 -24.93 21.15
CA GLY A 144 4.62 -24.02 20.10
C GLY A 144 4.75 -22.55 20.48
N LEU A 145 4.42 -22.18 21.73
CA LEU A 145 4.60 -20.80 22.18
C LEU A 145 6.08 -20.43 22.35
N GLU A 146 6.90 -21.36 22.84
CA GLU A 146 8.36 -21.20 22.88
C GLU A 146 8.94 -20.98 21.48
N TRP A 147 8.46 -21.72 20.47
CA TRP A 147 8.88 -21.53 19.08
C TRP A 147 8.58 -20.13 18.54
N VAL A 148 7.36 -19.62 18.80
CA VAL A 148 6.96 -18.27 18.38
C VAL A 148 7.83 -17.22 19.06
N ASN A 149 8.01 -17.32 20.38
CA ASN A 149 8.79 -16.36 21.16
C ASN A 149 10.31 -16.43 20.93
N ALA A 150 10.81 -17.51 20.33
CA ALA A 150 12.23 -17.64 19.96
C ALA A 150 12.51 -17.23 18.51
N THR A 151 11.47 -16.93 17.71
CA THR A 151 11.61 -16.55 16.30
C THR A 151 11.42 -15.05 16.15
N GLU A 152 12.51 -14.31 15.96
CA GLU A 152 12.48 -12.84 15.88
C GLU A 152 12.43 -12.31 14.44
N SER A 153 12.89 -13.11 13.48
CA SER A 153 13.10 -12.63 12.12
C SER A 153 12.85 -13.67 11.04
N LEU A 154 12.67 -13.19 9.80
CA LEU A 154 12.65 -14.06 8.62
C LEU A 154 13.97 -14.83 8.45
N LYS A 155 15.10 -14.27 8.91
CA LYS A 155 16.40 -14.94 8.86
C LYS A 155 16.39 -16.22 9.70
N ASP A 156 15.85 -16.16 10.92
CA ASP A 156 15.75 -17.34 11.80
C ASP A 156 14.89 -18.44 11.18
N VAL A 157 13.89 -18.06 10.38
CA VAL A 157 13.05 -19.00 9.62
C VAL A 157 13.84 -19.64 8.48
N ILE A 158 14.59 -18.85 7.71
CA ILE A 158 15.38 -19.35 6.57
C ILE A 158 16.50 -20.28 7.03
N ASP A 159 17.19 -19.94 8.12
CA ASP A 159 18.31 -20.73 8.64
C ASP A 159 17.87 -22.09 9.25
N ARG A 160 16.56 -22.30 9.46
CA ARG A 160 15.99 -23.57 9.93
C ARG A 160 15.71 -24.58 8.83
N ALA A 161 15.66 -24.13 7.56
CA ALA A 161 15.44 -24.98 6.40
C ALA A 161 16.73 -25.72 6.00
#